data_AF-A0A969UMC6-F1
#
_entry.id   AF-A0A969UMC6-F1
#
_cell.length_a   1.000
_cell.length_b   1.000
_cell.length_c   1.000
_cell.angle_alpha   90.00
_cell.angle_beta   90.00
_cell.angle_gamma   90.00
#
_symmetry.space_group_name_H-M   'P 1'
#
loop_
_entity.id
_entity.type
_entity.pdbx_description
1 polymer ?
#
loop_
_entity_poly.entity_id
_entity_poly.type
_entity_poly.pdbx_seq_one_letter_code
_entity_poly.pdbx_strand_id
1 'polypeptide(L)'
;MPERVVYSAAAEVPETKLAKMGEAATLEDEFLALNFTEAEPLELLVDCGVVLTKDLRQAEFNLFEWKFLQPLPTRTTRSGTSIPPRIAIYRVTIELVRRWLVKKHSIRREIWQLEHLNPEAHQLYEFAKTTRQTATTVNVISGLNRVLTANPNHFGALFELAESLAELRQFAQAAKHYERAYQVDSIRAKDGYLRTLYSYSEELREEGHLDAAIDTLKKALSIDSDNEEIRELLEKIHKEQPYIEYLKPISIYVPPNGNGKPSLPESPLPDSRDDLVGLQQRFRHLWERVSVEAPREVKAQALDRLSEIEEFFTTKELNPATMVYVKQWFLRRLPSALASAVGLFVEEVVEKANDPHHPED
;
A
#
# COMPACT_ATOMS: atom_id res chain seq x y z
N MET A 1 24.88 -17.05 13.43
CA MET A 1 24.40 -15.66 13.13
C MET A 1 22.93 -15.52 13.47
N PRO A 2 22.00 -16.38 12.98
CA PRO A 2 20.59 -16.31 13.39
C PRO A 2 20.40 -16.59 14.90
N GLU A 3 21.26 -17.42 15.51
CA GLU A 3 21.25 -17.72 16.95
C GLU A 3 21.47 -16.48 17.80
N ARG A 4 22.40 -15.60 17.41
CA ARG A 4 22.66 -14.36 18.14
C ARG A 4 21.45 -13.45 18.12
N VAL A 5 20.78 -13.33 16.96
CA VAL A 5 19.58 -12.51 16.79
C VAL A 5 18.43 -13.04 17.67
N VAL A 6 18.16 -14.35 17.62
CA VAL A 6 17.12 -14.98 18.46
C VAL A 6 17.48 -14.88 19.95
N TYR A 7 18.76 -15.03 20.31
CA TYR A 7 19.19 -14.96 21.71
C TYR A 7 19.07 -13.53 22.26
N SER A 8 19.41 -12.52 21.46
CA SER A 8 19.17 -11.12 21.80
C SER A 8 17.68 -10.83 21.97
N ALA A 9 16.82 -11.36 21.09
CA ALA A 9 15.38 -11.23 21.23
C ALA A 9 14.88 -11.88 22.53
N ALA A 10 15.29 -13.11 22.81
CA ALA A 10 14.96 -13.81 24.05
C ALA A 10 15.44 -13.06 25.31
N ALA A 11 16.59 -12.38 25.24
CA ALA A 11 17.12 -11.60 26.33
C ALA A 11 16.35 -10.29 26.59
N GLU A 12 15.74 -9.72 25.55
CA GLU A 12 14.95 -8.48 25.62
C GLU A 12 13.48 -8.69 25.93
N VAL A 13 12.89 -9.87 25.66
CA VAL A 13 11.50 -10.17 26.01
C VAL A 13 11.18 -9.78 27.47
N PRO A 14 11.99 -10.17 28.48
CA PRO A 14 11.77 -9.72 29.85
C PRO A 14 11.74 -8.20 30.03
N GLU A 15 12.61 -7.46 29.36
CA GLU A 15 12.66 -5.99 29.44
C GLU A 15 11.38 -5.36 28.89
N THR A 16 10.83 -5.94 27.80
CA THR A 16 9.55 -5.47 27.25
C THR A 16 8.36 -5.75 28.18
N LYS A 17 8.40 -6.84 28.95
CA LYS A 17 7.38 -7.17 29.95
C LYS A 17 7.45 -6.21 31.14
N LEU A 18 8.65 -5.98 31.65
CA LEU A 18 8.89 -5.05 32.76
C LEU A 18 8.48 -3.62 32.41
N ALA A 19 8.82 -3.15 31.19
CA ALA A 19 8.42 -1.83 30.71
C ALA A 19 6.89 -1.66 30.67
N LYS A 20 6.12 -2.73 30.40
CA LYS A 20 4.65 -2.71 30.41
C LYS A 20 4.05 -2.75 31.82
N MET A 21 4.76 -3.34 32.81
CA MET A 21 4.29 -3.47 34.19
C MET A 21 4.40 -2.15 34.99
N GLY A 22 5.30 -1.25 34.58
CA GLY A 22 5.51 0.04 35.26
C GLY A 22 6.13 -0.09 36.65
N GLU A 23 6.11 1.01 37.44
CA GLU A 23 6.78 1.09 38.75
C GLU A 23 6.10 0.29 39.88
N ALA A 24 4.94 -0.31 39.63
CA ALA A 24 4.15 -1.05 40.63
C ALA A 24 4.49 -2.55 40.72
N ALA A 25 5.50 -3.03 39.97
CA ALA A 25 5.88 -4.43 39.95
C ALA A 25 6.49 -4.88 41.28
N THR A 26 6.04 -6.03 41.79
CA THR A 26 6.68 -6.67 42.95
C THR A 26 7.96 -7.41 42.53
N LEU A 27 8.81 -7.76 43.50
CA LEU A 27 9.98 -8.62 43.26
C LEU A 27 9.60 -9.99 42.66
N GLU A 28 8.40 -10.50 42.99
CA GLU A 28 7.89 -11.74 42.40
C GLU A 28 7.51 -11.55 40.92
N ASP A 29 6.89 -10.41 40.59
CA ASP A 29 6.54 -10.05 39.20
C ASP A 29 7.80 -9.88 38.35
N GLU A 30 8.83 -9.22 38.88
CA GLU A 30 10.12 -9.08 38.20
C GLU A 30 10.78 -10.42 37.92
N PHE A 31 10.73 -11.34 38.89
CA PHE A 31 11.28 -12.68 38.71
C PHE A 31 10.48 -13.50 37.69
N LEU A 32 9.15 -13.36 37.65
CA LEU A 32 8.30 -14.02 36.67
C LEU A 32 8.47 -13.45 35.26
N ALA A 33 8.75 -12.15 35.14
CA ALA A 33 8.99 -11.48 33.86
C ALA A 33 10.23 -12.02 33.12
N LEU A 34 11.19 -12.62 33.83
CA LEU A 34 12.34 -13.31 33.23
C LEU A 34 11.95 -14.56 32.41
N ASN A 35 10.74 -15.08 32.61
CA ASN A 35 10.25 -16.26 31.92
C ASN A 35 9.49 -15.87 30.65
N PHE A 36 9.66 -16.67 29.61
CA PHE A 36 8.96 -16.46 28.34
C PHE A 36 8.64 -17.77 27.64
N THR A 37 7.64 -17.75 26.77
CA THR A 37 7.31 -18.89 25.91
C THR A 37 8.22 -18.94 24.68
N GLU A 38 8.26 -20.07 23.98
CA GLU A 38 8.96 -20.23 22.68
C GLU A 38 8.53 -19.18 21.65
N ALA A 39 7.25 -18.78 21.66
CA ALA A 39 6.73 -17.86 20.67
C ALA A 39 7.24 -16.42 20.88
N GLU A 40 7.40 -15.97 22.13
CA GLU A 40 7.62 -14.56 22.45
C GLU A 40 8.90 -13.95 21.84
N PRO A 41 10.08 -14.63 21.85
CA PRO A 41 11.27 -14.12 21.16
C PRO A 41 11.06 -13.95 19.66
N LEU A 42 10.32 -14.87 19.02
CA LEU A 42 10.03 -14.80 17.59
C LEU A 42 8.99 -13.72 17.28
N GLU A 43 7.99 -13.55 18.14
CA GLU A 43 7.01 -12.46 18.06
C GLU A 43 7.70 -11.10 18.16
N LEU A 44 8.64 -10.93 19.10
CA LEU A 44 9.41 -9.69 19.23
C LEU A 44 10.24 -9.38 17.98
N LEU A 45 10.76 -10.41 17.30
CA LEU A 45 11.43 -10.23 16.00
C LEU A 45 10.44 -9.75 14.91
N VAL A 46 9.23 -10.32 14.88
CA VAL A 46 8.17 -9.89 13.95
C VAL A 46 7.77 -8.43 14.21
N ASP A 47 7.64 -8.03 15.48
CA ASP A 47 7.37 -6.63 15.86
C ASP A 47 8.50 -5.68 15.42
N CYS A 48 9.72 -6.19 15.27
CA CYS A 48 10.87 -5.47 14.69
C CYS A 48 10.93 -5.57 13.15
N GLY A 49 9.89 -6.05 12.47
CA GLY A 49 9.82 -6.14 11.01
C GLY A 49 10.58 -7.32 10.39
N VAL A 50 11.01 -8.29 11.20
CA VAL A 50 11.70 -9.51 10.74
C VAL A 50 10.69 -10.54 10.24
N VAL A 51 10.97 -11.13 9.08
CA VAL A 51 10.24 -12.28 8.56
C VAL A 51 10.88 -13.57 9.10
N LEU A 52 10.08 -14.41 9.75
CA LEU A 52 10.55 -15.65 10.36
C LEU A 52 10.92 -16.69 9.29
N THR A 53 12.22 -16.90 9.08
CA THR A 53 12.77 -17.93 8.18
C THR A 53 12.96 -19.26 8.92
N LYS A 54 13.23 -20.34 8.17
CA LYS A 54 13.55 -21.64 8.76
C LYS A 54 14.80 -21.57 9.65
N ASP A 55 15.80 -20.77 9.26
CA ASP A 55 17.04 -20.62 10.01
C ASP A 55 16.82 -19.95 11.37
N LEU A 56 15.88 -19.00 11.48
CA LEU A 56 15.51 -18.37 12.75
C LEU A 56 14.80 -19.34 13.68
N ARG A 57 13.92 -20.21 13.14
CA ARG A 57 13.28 -21.27 13.94
C ARG A 57 14.27 -22.33 14.39
N GLN A 58 15.21 -22.71 13.50
CA GLN A 58 16.28 -23.64 13.86
C GLN A 58 17.22 -23.04 14.91
N ALA A 59 17.50 -21.74 14.83
CA ALA A 59 18.33 -21.04 15.79
C ALA A 59 17.73 -21.07 17.21
N GLU A 60 16.41 -20.92 17.34
CA GLU A 60 15.72 -21.10 18.61
C GLU A 60 15.95 -22.51 19.19
N PHE A 61 15.72 -23.54 18.39
CA PHE A 61 15.97 -24.93 18.77
C PHE A 61 17.43 -25.17 19.19
N ASN A 62 18.38 -24.59 18.44
CA ASN A 62 19.81 -24.69 18.76
C ASN A 62 20.12 -24.06 20.14
N LEU A 63 19.54 -22.90 20.46
CA LEU A 63 19.75 -22.25 21.75
C LEU A 63 19.22 -23.08 22.92
N PHE A 64 18.11 -23.79 22.71
CA PHE A 64 17.60 -24.76 23.67
C PHE A 64 18.55 -25.95 23.84
N GLU A 65 18.90 -26.64 22.75
CA GLU A 65 19.77 -27.82 22.77
C GLU A 65 21.16 -27.52 23.38
N TRP A 66 21.69 -26.33 23.10
CA TRP A 66 22.98 -25.87 23.63
C TRP A 66 22.89 -25.28 25.04
N LYS A 67 21.71 -25.34 25.68
CA LYS A 67 21.45 -24.92 27.06
C LYS A 67 21.66 -23.42 27.31
N PHE A 68 21.55 -22.59 26.28
CA PHE A 68 21.44 -21.13 26.44
C PHE A 68 20.05 -20.70 26.92
N LEU A 69 19.04 -21.51 26.61
CA LEU A 69 17.68 -21.38 27.14
C LEU A 69 17.40 -22.54 28.10
N GLN A 70 17.04 -22.21 29.33
CA GLN A 70 16.68 -23.16 30.37
C GLN A 70 15.16 -23.37 30.39
N PRO A 71 14.67 -24.61 30.16
CA PRO A 71 13.25 -24.91 30.31
C PRO A 71 12.86 -24.90 31.80
N LEU A 72 11.69 -24.37 32.11
CA LEU A 72 11.13 -24.37 33.45
C LEU A 72 10.13 -25.52 33.62
N PRO A 73 10.21 -26.29 34.72
CA PRO A 73 9.22 -27.33 35.00
C PRO A 73 7.86 -26.67 35.18
N THR A 74 6.88 -27.13 34.40
CA THR A 74 5.51 -26.67 34.54
C THR A 74 4.90 -27.32 35.78
N ARG A 75 4.15 -26.55 36.57
CA ARG A 75 3.49 -27.05 37.79
C ARG A 75 2.63 -28.26 37.42
N THR A 76 3.07 -29.45 37.82
CA THR A 76 2.25 -30.65 37.80
C THR A 76 1.05 -30.40 38.73
N THR A 77 -0.17 -30.53 38.19
CA THR A 77 -1.36 -30.60 39.04
C THR A 77 -1.22 -31.82 39.93
N ARG A 78 -1.68 -31.72 41.19
CA ARG A 78 -1.63 -32.78 42.21
C ARG A 78 -2.43 -34.04 41.87
N SER A 79 -3.08 -34.11 40.71
CA SER A 79 -3.74 -35.30 40.18
C SER A 79 -2.92 -35.85 39.02
N GLY A 80 -2.41 -37.08 39.15
CA GLY A 80 -1.46 -37.76 38.25
C GLY A 80 -1.87 -37.99 36.79
N THR A 81 -2.65 -37.09 36.18
CA THR A 81 -2.87 -36.99 34.74
C THR A 81 -1.92 -35.95 34.18
N SER A 82 -0.80 -36.41 33.63
CA SER A 82 0.10 -35.61 32.79
C SER A 82 -0.62 -35.26 31.48
N ILE A 83 -1.27 -34.10 31.44
CA ILE A 83 -1.43 -33.40 30.16
C ILE A 83 -0.21 -32.49 30.08
N PRO A 84 0.81 -32.81 29.27
CA PRO A 84 1.93 -31.90 29.09
C PRO A 84 1.39 -30.56 28.57
N PRO A 85 1.82 -29.42 29.13
CA PRO A 85 1.41 -28.14 28.59
C PRO A 85 1.86 -28.03 27.14
N ARG A 86 0.98 -27.50 26.28
CA ARG A 86 1.23 -27.36 24.84
C ARG A 86 2.35 -26.36 24.51
N ILE A 87 2.80 -25.57 25.48
CA ILE A 87 3.74 -24.46 25.29
C ILE A 87 4.80 -24.57 26.40
N ALA A 88 6.07 -24.71 26.00
CA ALA A 88 7.17 -24.74 26.94
C ALA A 88 7.58 -23.31 27.35
N ILE A 89 8.00 -23.17 28.61
CA ILE A 89 8.42 -21.90 29.21
C ILE A 89 9.92 -21.96 29.44
N TYR A 90 10.60 -20.91 29.01
CA TYR A 90 12.03 -20.76 29.00
C TYR A 90 12.48 -19.53 29.78
N ARG A 91 13.77 -19.54 30.11
CA ARG A 91 14.52 -18.39 30.59
C ARG A 91 15.92 -18.44 30.00
N VAL A 92 16.55 -17.29 29.79
CA VAL A 92 18.00 -17.25 29.50
C VAL A 92 18.77 -17.84 30.68
N THR A 93 19.59 -18.86 30.44
CA THR A 93 20.23 -19.67 31.50
C THR A 93 21.08 -18.84 32.47
N ILE A 94 21.80 -17.84 31.97
CA ILE A 94 22.70 -17.01 32.77
C ILE A 94 22.24 -15.56 32.73
N GLU A 95 21.75 -15.05 33.86
CA GLU A 95 21.24 -13.67 33.98
C GLU A 95 22.28 -12.60 33.63
N LEU A 96 23.56 -12.84 33.96
CA LEU A 96 24.65 -11.95 33.56
C LEU A 96 24.77 -11.84 32.02
N VAL A 97 24.62 -12.96 31.31
CA VAL A 97 24.67 -13.00 29.85
C VAL A 97 23.45 -12.29 29.25
N ARG A 98 22.26 -12.51 29.82
CA ARG A 98 21.03 -11.80 29.42
C ARG A 98 21.22 -10.29 29.47
N ARG A 99 21.65 -9.75 30.62
CA ARG A 99 21.89 -8.30 30.78
C ARG A 99 22.99 -7.78 29.85
N TRP A 100 24.02 -8.58 29.61
CA TRP A 100 25.07 -8.25 28.66
C TRP A 100 24.53 -8.15 27.22
N LEU A 101 23.68 -9.08 26.79
CA LEU A 101 23.02 -9.04 25.48
C LEU A 101 22.16 -7.79 25.32
N VAL A 102 21.27 -7.50 26.27
CA VAL A 102 20.43 -6.28 26.24
C VAL A 102 21.29 -5.01 26.09
N LYS A 103 22.43 -4.95 26.79
CA LYS A 103 23.29 -3.75 26.79
C LYS A 103 24.18 -3.63 25.54
N LYS A 104 24.67 -4.74 24.98
CA LYS A 104 25.71 -4.74 23.93
C LYS A 104 25.20 -5.20 22.56
N HIS A 105 24.20 -6.07 22.55
CA HIS A 105 23.66 -6.75 21.39
C HIS A 105 22.15 -6.53 21.32
N SER A 106 21.74 -5.26 21.33
CA SER A 106 20.31 -4.96 21.27
C SER A 106 19.69 -5.50 19.99
N ILE A 107 18.45 -6.01 20.06
CA ILE A 107 17.74 -6.63 18.95
C ILE A 107 17.71 -5.70 17.74
N ARG A 108 17.47 -4.41 17.96
CA ARG A 108 17.48 -3.35 16.92
C ARG A 108 18.76 -3.28 16.11
N ARG A 109 19.91 -3.63 16.70
CA ARG A 109 21.21 -3.68 16.01
C ARG A 109 21.45 -5.06 15.39
N GLU A 110 21.14 -6.12 16.13
CA GLU A 110 21.46 -7.48 15.73
C GLU A 110 20.64 -7.93 14.51
N ILE A 111 19.40 -7.47 14.34
CA ILE A 111 18.57 -7.84 13.17
C ILE A 111 19.27 -7.51 11.84
N TRP A 112 20.09 -6.46 11.75
CA TRP A 112 20.80 -6.08 10.51
C TRP A 112 21.80 -7.14 10.03
N GLN A 113 22.22 -8.06 10.90
CA GLN A 113 23.04 -9.18 10.49
C GLN A 113 22.29 -10.18 9.62
N LEU A 114 20.95 -10.20 9.71
CA LEU A 114 20.10 -11.07 8.91
C LEU A 114 20.23 -10.76 7.41
N GLU A 115 20.61 -9.55 7.03
CA GLU A 115 20.88 -9.17 5.63
C GLU A 115 21.97 -10.03 5.00
N HIS A 116 22.95 -10.44 5.80
CA HIS A 116 24.16 -11.13 5.37
C HIS A 116 24.06 -12.66 5.49
N LEU A 117 22.89 -13.21 5.86
CA LEU A 117 22.70 -14.66 5.96
C LEU A 117 22.76 -15.36 4.61
N ASN A 118 22.34 -14.67 3.55
CA ASN A 118 22.40 -15.19 2.19
C ASN A 118 23.39 -14.34 1.36
N PRO A 119 24.63 -14.83 1.14
CA PRO A 119 25.62 -14.12 0.33
C PRO A 119 25.17 -13.84 -1.10
N GLU A 120 24.37 -14.73 -1.70
CA GLU A 120 23.83 -14.54 -3.05
C GLU A 120 22.85 -13.36 -3.07
N ALA A 121 21.95 -13.26 -2.09
CA ALA A 121 21.04 -12.14 -1.99
C ALA A 121 21.78 -10.81 -1.81
N HIS A 122 22.87 -10.80 -1.02
CA HIS A 122 23.71 -9.63 -0.85
C HIS A 122 24.43 -9.22 -2.15
N GLN A 123 24.96 -10.18 -2.91
CA GLN A 123 25.54 -9.90 -4.23
C GLN A 123 24.51 -9.33 -5.23
N LEU A 124 23.30 -9.89 -5.24
CA LEU A 124 22.19 -9.37 -6.06
C LEU A 124 21.84 -7.93 -5.67
N TYR A 125 21.88 -7.60 -4.38
CA TYR A 125 21.61 -6.24 -3.90
C TYR A 125 22.70 -5.27 -4.33
N GLU A 126 23.99 -5.60 -4.17
CA GLU A 126 25.09 -4.74 -4.63
C GLU A 126 25.03 -4.52 -6.14
N PHE A 127 24.64 -5.54 -6.92
CA PHE A 127 24.38 -5.39 -8.36
C PHE A 127 23.19 -4.44 -8.64
N ALA A 128 22.07 -4.59 -7.94
CA ALA A 128 20.93 -3.70 -8.10
C ALA A 128 21.28 -2.24 -7.76
N LYS A 129 22.06 -2.04 -6.70
CA LYS A 129 22.53 -0.72 -6.23
C LYS A 129 23.46 -0.05 -7.23
N THR A 130 24.41 -0.80 -7.80
CA THR A 130 25.35 -0.27 -8.82
C THR A 130 24.65 0.08 -10.14
N THR A 131 23.63 -0.68 -10.52
CA THR A 131 22.86 -0.43 -11.74
C THR A 131 21.74 0.61 -11.57
N ARG A 132 21.44 1.05 -10.34
CA ARG A 132 20.36 2.00 -10.05
C ARG A 132 20.42 3.31 -10.85
N GLN A 133 21.62 3.81 -11.15
CA GLN A 133 21.80 5.07 -11.90
C GLN A 133 21.49 4.95 -13.40
N THR A 134 21.59 3.74 -13.97
CA THR A 134 21.45 3.51 -15.42
C THR A 134 20.23 2.66 -15.76
N ALA A 135 19.66 1.93 -14.80
CA ALA A 135 18.48 1.12 -14.96
C ALA A 135 17.20 1.95 -14.83
N THR A 136 16.14 1.53 -15.53
CA THR A 136 14.79 2.06 -15.29
C THR A 136 14.31 1.65 -13.90
N THR A 137 13.49 2.47 -13.25
CA THR A 137 12.94 2.19 -11.90
C THR A 137 12.22 0.83 -11.85
N VAL A 138 11.55 0.43 -12.93
CA VAL A 138 10.90 -0.89 -13.07
C VAL A 138 11.91 -2.04 -12.97
N ASN A 139 13.07 -1.92 -13.61
CA ASN A 139 14.14 -2.93 -13.53
C ASN A 139 14.77 -2.98 -12.13
N VAL A 140 14.94 -1.82 -11.49
CA VAL A 140 15.41 -1.73 -10.09
C VAL A 140 14.46 -2.47 -9.16
N ILE A 141 13.14 -2.21 -9.25
CA ILE A 141 12.11 -2.90 -8.47
C ILE A 141 12.16 -4.41 -8.70
N SER A 142 12.29 -4.86 -9.96
CA SER A 142 12.43 -6.29 -10.28
C SER A 142 13.67 -6.90 -9.62
N GLY A 143 14.82 -6.22 -9.69
CA GLY A 143 16.06 -6.63 -9.01
C GLY A 143 15.90 -6.72 -7.49
N LEU A 144 15.32 -5.70 -6.86
CA LEU A 144 15.10 -5.66 -5.42
C LEU A 144 14.10 -6.74 -4.94
N ASN A 145 13.07 -7.03 -5.73
CA ASN A 145 12.16 -8.14 -5.46
C ASN A 145 12.88 -9.50 -5.48
N ARG A 146 13.83 -9.70 -6.40
CA ARG A 146 14.66 -10.92 -6.42
C ARG A 146 15.53 -11.01 -5.16
N VAL A 147 16.11 -9.89 -4.70
CA VAL A 147 16.86 -9.84 -3.43
C VAL A 147 15.96 -10.28 -2.26
N LEU A 148 14.77 -9.70 -2.12
CA LEU A 148 13.86 -10.03 -1.03
C LEU A 148 13.26 -11.44 -1.12
N THR A 149 13.19 -12.01 -2.32
CA THR A 149 12.81 -13.42 -2.52
C THR A 149 13.91 -14.35 -2.00
N ALA A 150 15.18 -14.01 -2.26
CA ALA A 150 16.34 -14.79 -1.82
C ALA A 150 16.64 -14.59 -0.31
N ASN A 151 16.44 -13.38 0.20
CA ASN A 151 16.53 -13.05 1.62
C ASN A 151 15.43 -12.03 2.00
N PRO A 152 14.33 -12.48 2.62
CA PRO A 152 13.25 -11.57 3.00
C PRO A 152 13.67 -10.57 4.08
N ASN A 153 14.77 -10.81 4.79
CA ASN A 153 15.33 -9.93 5.81
C ASN A 153 16.50 -9.09 5.31
N HIS A 154 16.59 -8.84 4.00
CA HIS A 154 17.49 -7.83 3.45
C HIS A 154 16.85 -6.44 3.54
N PHE A 155 17.10 -5.72 4.64
CA PHE A 155 16.42 -4.46 4.93
C PHE A 155 16.83 -3.31 4.00
N GLY A 156 18.09 -3.22 3.57
CA GLY A 156 18.54 -2.27 2.56
C GLY A 156 17.69 -2.32 1.29
N ALA A 157 17.47 -3.55 0.77
CA ALA A 157 16.59 -3.78 -0.36
C ALA A 157 15.11 -3.46 -0.05
N LEU A 158 14.64 -3.72 1.17
CA LEU A 158 13.28 -3.36 1.61
C LEU A 158 13.06 -1.84 1.57
N PHE A 159 14.00 -1.05 2.11
CA PHE A 159 13.93 0.41 2.07
C PHE A 159 13.95 0.94 0.63
N GLU A 160 14.90 0.48 -0.17
CA GLU A 160 15.02 0.92 -1.56
C GLU A 160 13.82 0.52 -2.41
N LEU A 161 13.20 -0.64 -2.15
CA LEU A 161 12.01 -1.08 -2.86
C LEU A 161 10.81 -0.19 -2.52
N ALA A 162 10.65 0.16 -1.24
CA ALA A 162 9.59 1.06 -0.80
C ALA A 162 9.73 2.44 -1.47
N GLU A 163 10.95 2.98 -1.52
CA GLU A 163 11.27 4.23 -2.22
C GLU A 163 10.97 4.15 -3.72
N SER A 164 11.47 3.14 -4.42
CA SER A 164 11.27 3.00 -5.86
C SER A 164 9.80 2.76 -6.24
N LEU A 165 9.03 2.06 -5.42
CA LEU A 165 7.59 1.92 -5.62
C LEU A 165 6.86 3.26 -5.46
N ALA A 166 7.26 4.08 -4.47
CA ALA A 166 6.70 5.41 -4.28
C ALA A 166 7.04 6.35 -5.45
N GLU A 167 8.27 6.28 -5.99
CA GLU A 167 8.69 7.01 -7.20
C GLU A 167 7.81 6.68 -8.42
N LEU A 168 7.36 5.43 -8.55
CA LEU A 168 6.42 5.00 -9.60
C LEU A 168 4.94 5.22 -9.26
N ARG A 169 4.63 5.96 -8.19
CA ARG A 169 3.27 6.17 -7.67
C ARG A 169 2.51 4.88 -7.36
N GLN A 170 3.20 3.76 -7.14
CA GLN A 170 2.58 2.52 -6.68
C GLN A 170 2.34 2.58 -5.16
N PHE A 171 1.59 3.59 -4.72
CA PHE A 171 1.57 4.02 -3.33
C PHE A 171 1.04 2.95 -2.37
N ALA A 172 0.03 2.18 -2.77
CA ALA A 172 -0.50 1.08 -1.96
C ALA A 172 0.58 0.03 -1.63
N GLN A 173 1.39 -0.35 -2.63
CA GLN A 173 2.48 -1.30 -2.44
C GLN A 173 3.63 -0.67 -1.64
N ALA A 174 4.02 0.55 -1.98
CA ALA A 174 5.05 1.30 -1.27
C ALA A 174 4.72 1.43 0.23
N ALA A 175 3.47 1.78 0.56
CA ALA A 175 3.01 1.92 1.95
C ALA A 175 3.13 0.60 2.74
N LYS A 176 2.87 -0.55 2.12
CA LYS A 176 3.06 -1.87 2.76
C LYS A 176 4.54 -2.16 3.04
N HIS A 177 5.43 -1.83 2.10
CA HIS A 177 6.87 -2.01 2.31
C HIS A 177 7.42 -1.02 3.34
N TYR A 178 6.97 0.23 3.32
CA TYR A 178 7.34 1.22 4.32
C TYR A 178 6.81 0.89 5.72
N GLU A 179 5.62 0.30 5.85
CA GLU A 179 5.11 -0.17 7.16
C GLU A 179 6.10 -1.15 7.80
N ARG A 180 6.54 -2.13 7.04
CA ARG A 180 7.56 -3.08 7.50
C ARG A 180 8.91 -2.41 7.74
N ALA A 181 9.34 -1.51 6.86
CA ALA A 181 10.59 -0.78 7.03
C ALA A 181 10.59 0.10 8.30
N TYR A 182 9.44 0.68 8.65
CA TYR A 182 9.23 1.47 9.86
C TYR A 182 9.31 0.60 11.13
N GLN A 183 8.83 -0.64 11.07
CA GLN A 183 9.04 -1.62 12.14
C GLN A 183 10.51 -1.95 12.34
N VAL A 184 11.33 -1.98 11.28
CA VAL A 184 12.78 -2.23 11.35
C VAL A 184 13.52 -1.03 11.92
N ASP A 185 13.37 0.13 11.28
CA ASP A 185 14.00 1.39 11.67
C ASP A 185 13.05 2.56 11.42
N SER A 186 12.31 2.90 12.47
CA SER A 186 11.34 4.00 12.45
C SER A 186 11.95 5.33 12.07
N ILE A 187 13.21 5.61 12.46
CA ILE A 187 13.86 6.90 12.19
C ILE A 187 14.13 7.01 10.70
N ARG A 188 14.71 5.96 10.10
CA ARG A 188 15.02 5.95 8.67
C ARG A 188 13.76 5.94 7.80
N ALA A 189 12.71 5.21 8.19
CA ALA A 189 11.53 5.04 7.34
C ALA A 189 10.49 6.17 7.47
N LYS A 190 10.50 6.94 8.57
CA LYS A 190 9.43 7.87 8.94
C LYS A 190 9.03 8.79 7.79
N ASP A 191 9.97 9.57 7.26
CA ASP A 191 9.68 10.63 6.30
C ASP A 191 9.17 10.06 4.97
N GLY A 192 9.83 9.00 4.46
CA GLY A 192 9.41 8.30 3.25
C GLY A 192 8.02 7.68 3.40
N TYR A 193 7.72 7.13 4.58
CA TYR A 193 6.44 6.52 4.85
C TYR A 193 5.31 7.56 4.93
N LEU A 194 5.51 8.65 5.68
CA LEU A 194 4.54 9.75 5.79
C LEU A 194 4.23 10.36 4.44
N ARG A 195 5.26 10.67 3.64
CA ARG A 195 5.10 11.20 2.29
C ARG A 195 4.30 10.25 1.40
N THR A 196 4.59 8.96 1.46
CA THR A 196 3.88 7.93 0.68
C THR A 196 2.41 7.84 1.09
N LEU A 197 2.10 7.84 2.39
CA LEU A 197 0.71 7.82 2.89
C LEU A 197 -0.06 9.09 2.48
N TYR A 198 0.58 10.25 2.58
CA TYR A 198 -0.01 11.51 2.14
C TYR A 198 -0.35 11.47 0.65
N SER A 199 0.62 11.14 -0.21
CA SER A 199 0.40 11.04 -1.66
C SER A 199 -0.64 9.97 -2.03
N TYR A 200 -0.66 8.84 -1.31
CA TYR A 200 -1.67 7.82 -1.53
C TYR A 200 -3.08 8.33 -1.21
N SER A 201 -3.22 9.07 -0.11
CA SER A 201 -4.52 9.63 0.29
C SER A 201 -5.02 10.68 -0.69
N GLU A 202 -4.14 11.51 -1.26
CA GLU A 202 -4.53 12.44 -2.34
C GLU A 202 -5.03 11.68 -3.57
N GLU A 203 -4.33 10.62 -4.00
CA GLU A 203 -4.75 9.80 -5.13
C GLU A 203 -6.11 9.14 -4.88
N LEU A 204 -6.30 8.53 -3.71
CA LEU A 204 -7.60 7.96 -3.31
C LEU A 204 -8.71 9.02 -3.27
N ARG A 205 -8.40 10.23 -2.80
CA ARG A 205 -9.34 11.37 -2.79
C ARG A 205 -9.72 11.78 -4.21
N GLU A 206 -8.75 11.90 -5.11
CA GLU A 206 -8.96 12.18 -6.53
C GLU A 206 -9.76 11.09 -7.24
N GLU A 207 -9.63 9.83 -6.82
CA GLU A 207 -10.43 8.71 -7.32
C GLU A 207 -11.85 8.65 -6.72
N GLY A 208 -12.13 9.45 -5.68
CA GLY A 208 -13.40 9.49 -4.96
C GLY A 208 -13.52 8.47 -3.82
N HIS A 209 -12.45 7.75 -3.50
CA HIS A 209 -12.36 6.79 -2.40
C HIS A 209 -12.08 7.51 -1.06
N LEU A 210 -12.96 8.43 -0.66
CA LEU A 210 -12.71 9.34 0.46
C LEU A 210 -12.53 8.62 1.81
N ASP A 211 -13.27 7.54 2.06
CA ASP A 211 -13.13 6.77 3.30
C ASP A 211 -11.74 6.10 3.40
N ALA A 212 -11.26 5.51 2.29
CA ALA A 212 -9.92 4.92 2.23
C ALA A 212 -8.82 5.98 2.37
N ALA A 213 -9.03 7.18 1.80
CA ALA A 213 -8.11 8.30 1.97
C ALA A 213 -8.03 8.75 3.43
N ILE A 214 -9.17 8.87 4.11
CA ILE A 214 -9.25 9.19 5.55
C ILE A 214 -8.52 8.15 6.39
N ASP A 215 -8.74 6.86 6.14
CA ASP A 215 -8.08 5.79 6.88
C ASP A 215 -6.55 5.81 6.67
N THR A 216 -6.12 6.14 5.45
CA THR A 216 -4.69 6.32 5.12
C THR A 216 -4.08 7.50 5.87
N LEU A 217 -4.78 8.64 5.98
CA LEU A 217 -4.34 9.81 6.74
C LEU A 217 -4.33 9.57 8.25
N LYS A 218 -5.33 8.85 8.78
CA LYS A 218 -5.33 8.43 10.21
C LYS A 218 -4.12 7.57 10.53
N LYS A 219 -3.74 6.66 9.61
CA LYS A 219 -2.50 5.88 9.75
C LYS A 219 -1.27 6.80 9.79
N ALA A 220 -1.21 7.81 8.92
CA ALA A 220 -0.12 8.77 8.92
C ALA A 220 -0.06 9.58 10.23
N LEU A 221 -1.19 10.03 10.77
CA LEU A 221 -1.27 10.71 12.07
C LEU A 221 -0.90 9.82 13.27
N SER A 222 -1.04 8.50 13.15
CA SER A 222 -0.55 7.59 14.20
C SER A 222 0.99 7.50 14.25
N ILE A 223 1.67 7.87 13.17
CA ILE A 223 3.13 7.93 13.06
C ILE A 223 3.64 9.31 13.47
N ASP A 224 2.96 10.36 13.04
CA ASP A 224 3.25 11.74 13.41
C ASP A 224 1.96 12.51 13.65
N SER A 225 1.59 12.60 14.94
CA SER A 225 0.35 13.24 15.34
C SER A 225 0.33 14.73 15.06
N ASP A 226 1.49 15.39 14.99
CA ASP A 226 1.65 16.84 14.88
C ASP A 226 1.94 17.33 13.46
N ASN A 227 1.83 16.44 12.47
CA ASN A 227 2.01 16.81 11.07
C ASN A 227 0.80 17.62 10.56
N GLU A 228 1.00 18.94 10.41
CA GLU A 228 -0.05 19.88 10.03
C GLU A 228 -0.58 19.65 8.61
N GLU A 229 0.29 19.34 7.64
CA GLU A 229 -0.11 19.08 6.24
C GLU A 229 -1.11 17.92 6.15
N ILE A 230 -0.87 16.85 6.92
CA ILE A 230 -1.77 15.69 6.99
C ILE A 230 -3.13 16.06 7.62
N ARG A 231 -3.14 16.90 8.66
CA ARG A 231 -4.37 17.38 9.30
C ARG A 231 -5.19 18.25 8.36
N GLU A 232 -4.55 19.21 7.69
CA GLU A 232 -5.20 20.08 6.71
C GLU A 232 -5.86 19.28 5.58
N LEU A 233 -5.17 18.26 5.07
CA LEU A 233 -5.74 17.38 4.06
C LEU A 233 -6.91 16.56 4.60
N LEU A 234 -6.81 16.02 5.81
CA LEU A 234 -7.91 15.29 6.43
C LEU A 234 -9.17 16.17 6.60
N GLU A 235 -8.99 17.43 7.03
CA GLU A 235 -10.10 18.39 7.12
C GLU A 235 -10.71 18.70 5.75
N LYS A 236 -9.88 18.84 4.71
CA LYS A 236 -10.34 19.04 3.34
C LYS A 236 -11.21 17.86 2.89
N ILE A 237 -10.78 16.62 3.12
CA ILE A 237 -11.55 15.42 2.76
C ILE A 237 -12.87 15.33 3.55
N HIS A 238 -12.86 15.66 4.84
CA HIS A 238 -14.11 15.68 5.63
C HIS A 238 -15.10 16.73 5.13
N LYS A 239 -14.63 17.88 4.62
CA LYS A 239 -15.49 18.87 3.95
C LYS A 239 -16.06 18.33 2.63
N GLU A 240 -15.32 17.48 1.92
CA GLU A 240 -15.75 16.83 0.67
C GLU A 240 -16.71 15.64 0.91
N GLN A 241 -16.62 14.95 2.05
CA GLN A 241 -17.43 13.77 2.41
C GLN A 241 -18.96 13.92 2.27
N PRO A 242 -19.62 15.00 2.74
CA PRO A 242 -21.07 15.15 2.62
C PRO A 242 -21.56 15.27 1.17
N TYR A 243 -20.67 15.58 0.21
CA TYR A 243 -21.02 15.63 -1.20
C TYR A 243 -21.06 14.23 -1.85
N ILE A 244 -20.52 13.18 -1.21
CA ILE A 244 -20.58 11.79 -1.70
C ILE A 244 -22.01 11.24 -1.71
N GLU A 245 -22.85 11.64 -0.76
CA GLU A 245 -24.22 11.12 -0.66
C GLU A 245 -25.09 11.56 -1.85
N TYR A 246 -24.79 12.73 -2.43
CA TYR A 246 -25.39 13.22 -3.69
C TYR A 246 -24.82 12.54 -4.95
N LEU A 247 -23.73 11.76 -4.82
CA LEU A 247 -23.06 11.01 -5.88
C LEU A 247 -23.38 9.50 -5.84
N LYS A 248 -24.14 9.01 -4.85
CA LYS A 248 -24.65 7.63 -4.86
C LYS A 248 -25.65 7.48 -6.02
N PRO A 249 -25.49 6.49 -6.91
CA PRO A 249 -26.43 6.28 -7.99
C PRO A 249 -27.82 5.99 -7.42
N ILE A 250 -28.82 6.77 -7.81
CA ILE A 250 -30.22 6.41 -7.60
C ILE A 250 -30.42 5.06 -8.31
N SER A 251 -30.71 4.02 -7.54
CA SER A 251 -31.06 2.71 -8.09
C SER A 251 -32.29 2.88 -8.98
N ILE A 252 -32.10 2.83 -10.29
CA ILE A 252 -33.22 2.83 -11.22
C ILE A 252 -33.87 1.45 -11.12
N TYR A 253 -35.05 1.41 -10.52
CA TYR A 253 -35.97 0.31 -10.67
C TYR A 253 -36.30 0.15 -12.15
N VAL A 254 -35.81 -0.92 -12.78
CA VAL A 254 -36.20 -1.32 -14.14
C VAL A 254 -37.45 -2.20 -14.00
N PRO A 255 -38.66 -1.70 -14.33
CA PRO A 255 -39.83 -2.57 -14.36
C PRO A 255 -39.65 -3.64 -15.46
N PRO A 256 -40.13 -4.86 -15.24
CA PRO A 256 -39.98 -5.93 -16.21
C PRO A 256 -40.71 -5.57 -17.52
N ASN A 257 -39.94 -5.60 -18.61
CA ASN A 257 -40.37 -5.23 -19.95
C ASN A 257 -41.56 -6.08 -20.40
N GLY A 258 -42.72 -5.44 -20.59
CA GLY A 258 -43.82 -5.96 -21.40
C GLY A 258 -43.54 -5.67 -22.86
N ASN A 259 -43.59 -6.71 -23.69
CA ASN A 259 -43.32 -6.67 -25.13
C ASN A 259 -44.04 -5.54 -25.88
N GLY A 260 -43.27 -4.67 -26.52
CA GLY A 260 -43.77 -3.69 -27.47
C GLY A 260 -42.65 -2.81 -28.01
N LYS A 261 -42.11 -3.16 -29.19
CA LYS A 261 -41.18 -2.32 -29.96
C LYS A 261 -41.83 -0.96 -30.28
N PRO A 262 -41.08 0.15 -30.19
CA PRO A 262 -41.28 1.29 -31.06
C PRO A 262 -40.07 1.41 -32.01
N SER A 263 -40.33 1.22 -33.30
CA SER A 263 -39.44 1.56 -34.41
C SER A 263 -39.33 3.09 -34.56
N LEU A 264 -38.10 3.61 -34.63
CA LEU A 264 -37.79 4.98 -35.04
C LEU A 264 -37.14 4.96 -36.43
N PRO A 265 -37.32 6.02 -37.25
CA PRO A 265 -37.16 5.97 -38.70
C PRO A 265 -35.70 5.97 -39.15
N GLU A 266 -35.40 5.13 -40.13
CA GLU A 266 -34.15 5.17 -40.90
C GLU A 266 -34.07 6.50 -41.68
N SER A 267 -32.95 7.20 -41.52
CA SER A 267 -32.54 8.32 -42.37
C SER A 267 -31.06 8.12 -42.74
N PRO A 268 -30.62 8.56 -43.92
CA PRO A 268 -29.63 7.86 -44.75
C PRO A 268 -28.18 8.10 -44.33
N LEU A 269 -27.33 7.11 -44.64
CA LEU A 269 -25.87 7.16 -44.58
C LEU A 269 -25.31 8.37 -45.35
N PRO A 270 -24.34 9.12 -44.80
CA PRO A 270 -23.47 9.98 -45.59
C PRO A 270 -22.09 9.36 -45.80
N ASP A 271 -21.60 9.55 -47.01
CA ASP A 271 -20.29 9.20 -47.55
C ASP A 271 -19.13 10.04 -46.98
N SER A 272 -17.92 9.52 -47.19
CA SER A 272 -16.61 10.06 -46.84
C SER A 272 -16.34 11.50 -47.30
N ARG A 273 -16.07 12.39 -46.32
CA ARG A 273 -15.27 13.65 -46.28
C ARG A 273 -15.81 14.67 -45.27
N ASP A 274 -16.96 14.41 -44.64
CA ASP A 274 -17.65 15.30 -43.67
C ASP A 274 -17.53 14.90 -42.18
N ASP A 275 -16.77 13.84 -41.84
CA ASP A 275 -16.80 13.24 -40.50
C ASP A 275 -16.18 14.12 -39.40
N LEU A 276 -15.07 14.82 -39.67
CA LEU A 276 -14.40 15.68 -38.67
C LEU A 276 -15.19 16.96 -38.36
N VAL A 277 -15.80 17.56 -39.39
CA VAL A 277 -16.65 18.75 -39.21
C VAL A 277 -17.91 18.40 -38.43
N GLY A 278 -18.51 17.23 -38.71
CA GLY A 278 -19.62 16.70 -37.93
C GLY A 278 -19.25 16.39 -36.49
N LEU A 279 -18.08 15.79 -36.25
CA LEU A 279 -17.59 15.45 -34.90
C LEU A 279 -17.26 16.71 -34.07
N GLN A 280 -16.67 17.74 -34.69
CA GLN A 280 -16.43 19.05 -34.05
C GLN A 280 -17.74 19.78 -33.69
N GLN A 281 -18.77 19.70 -34.54
CA GLN A 281 -20.08 20.27 -34.22
C GLN A 281 -20.75 19.54 -33.06
N ARG A 282 -20.70 18.21 -33.02
CA ARG A 282 -21.20 17.40 -31.91
C ARG A 282 -20.43 17.68 -30.61
N PHE A 283 -19.10 17.84 -30.70
CA PHE A 283 -18.26 18.22 -29.56
C PHE A 283 -18.66 19.58 -28.99
N ARG A 284 -18.89 20.59 -29.85
CA ARG A 284 -19.31 21.93 -29.42
C ARG A 284 -20.65 21.90 -28.69
N HIS A 285 -21.60 21.12 -29.20
CA HIS A 285 -22.89 20.94 -28.54
C HIS A 285 -22.76 20.19 -27.21
N LEU A 286 -21.88 19.19 -27.12
CA LEU A 286 -21.58 18.49 -25.88
C LEU A 286 -20.94 19.42 -24.84
N TRP A 287 -19.99 20.26 -25.27
CA TRP A 287 -19.36 21.28 -24.44
C TRP A 287 -20.37 22.26 -23.86
N GLU A 288 -21.27 22.78 -24.71
CA GLU A 288 -22.31 23.70 -24.30
C GLU A 288 -23.24 23.05 -23.26
N ARG A 289 -23.66 21.80 -23.50
CA ARG A 289 -24.48 21.04 -22.54
C ARG A 289 -23.77 20.82 -21.21
N VAL A 290 -22.51 20.40 -21.21
CA VAL A 290 -21.73 20.25 -19.96
C VAL A 290 -21.54 21.61 -19.29
N SER A 291 -21.37 22.69 -20.03
CA SER A 291 -21.27 24.04 -19.45
C SER A 291 -22.57 24.51 -18.77
N VAL A 292 -23.74 24.07 -19.25
CA VAL A 292 -25.04 24.51 -18.72
C VAL A 292 -25.56 23.57 -17.64
N GLU A 293 -25.41 22.26 -17.84
CA GLU A 293 -26.05 21.23 -17.03
C GLU A 293 -25.11 20.61 -15.97
N ALA A 294 -23.79 20.85 -16.03
CA ALA A 294 -22.87 20.30 -15.02
C ALA A 294 -23.03 20.99 -13.64
N PRO A 295 -22.95 20.23 -12.54
CA PRO A 295 -22.99 20.80 -11.19
C PRO A 295 -21.87 21.83 -10.97
N ARG A 296 -22.18 22.90 -10.23
CA ARG A 296 -21.28 24.07 -10.08
C ARG A 296 -19.92 23.69 -9.50
N GLU A 297 -19.86 22.67 -8.66
CA GLU A 297 -18.64 22.22 -7.98
C GLU A 297 -17.68 21.49 -8.93
N VAL A 298 -18.19 20.69 -9.88
CA VAL A 298 -17.37 19.88 -10.81
C VAL A 298 -17.26 20.49 -12.20
N LYS A 299 -18.02 21.55 -12.49
CA LYS A 299 -18.08 22.19 -13.81
C LYS A 299 -16.70 22.63 -14.33
N ALA A 300 -15.86 23.21 -13.49
CA ALA A 300 -14.51 23.63 -13.92
C ALA A 300 -13.65 22.43 -14.35
N GLN A 301 -13.67 21.35 -13.58
CA GLN A 301 -12.93 20.11 -13.88
C GLN A 301 -13.53 19.38 -15.09
N ALA A 302 -14.85 19.42 -15.25
CA ALA A 302 -15.54 18.85 -16.41
C ALA A 302 -15.13 19.56 -17.71
N LEU A 303 -15.03 20.89 -17.69
CA LEU A 303 -14.56 21.64 -18.86
C LEU A 303 -13.08 21.41 -19.13
N ASP A 304 -12.25 21.29 -18.09
CA ASP A 304 -10.83 20.93 -18.21
C ASP A 304 -10.66 19.55 -18.89
N ARG A 305 -11.41 18.54 -18.45
CA ARG A 305 -11.37 17.20 -19.08
C ARG A 305 -11.95 17.16 -20.49
N LEU A 306 -12.90 18.03 -20.83
CA LEU A 306 -13.30 18.19 -22.23
C LEU A 306 -12.20 18.83 -23.07
N SER A 307 -11.39 19.73 -22.53
CA SER A 307 -10.29 20.36 -23.29
C SER A 307 -9.22 19.36 -23.72
N GLU A 308 -9.00 18.28 -22.96
CA GLU A 308 -8.14 17.16 -23.37
C GLU A 308 -8.68 16.41 -24.59
N ILE A 309 -10.01 16.37 -24.78
CA ILE A 309 -10.63 15.85 -26.00
C ILE A 309 -10.55 16.88 -27.13
N GLU A 310 -10.60 18.17 -26.81
CA GLU A 310 -10.43 19.24 -27.80
C GLU A 310 -9.04 19.19 -28.46
N GLU A 311 -8.01 18.84 -27.69
CA GLU A 311 -6.63 18.69 -28.15
C GLU A 311 -6.46 17.60 -29.23
N PHE A 312 -7.34 16.59 -29.27
CA PHE A 312 -7.37 15.62 -30.36
C PHE A 312 -7.69 16.27 -31.71
N PHE A 313 -8.59 17.26 -31.75
CA PHE A 313 -8.98 17.93 -33.00
C PHE A 313 -7.88 18.84 -33.57
N THR A 314 -6.92 19.27 -32.74
CA THR A 314 -5.80 20.11 -33.15
C THR A 314 -4.55 19.28 -33.47
N THR A 315 -4.23 18.27 -32.66
CA THR A 315 -3.00 17.47 -32.78
C THR A 315 -3.18 16.22 -33.65
N LYS A 316 -4.42 15.73 -33.81
CA LYS A 316 -4.77 14.44 -34.46
C LYS A 316 -4.10 13.21 -33.84
N GLU A 317 -3.46 13.34 -32.67
CA GLU A 317 -2.89 12.22 -31.93
C GLU A 317 -3.87 11.77 -30.85
N LEU A 318 -4.28 10.50 -30.91
CA LEU A 318 -5.20 9.92 -29.93
C LEU A 318 -4.40 9.17 -28.86
N ASN A 319 -4.44 9.63 -27.60
CA ASN A 319 -3.96 8.85 -26.47
C ASN A 319 -5.12 8.00 -25.90
N PRO A 320 -5.15 6.67 -26.13
CA PRO A 320 -6.25 5.82 -25.68
C PRO A 320 -6.37 5.76 -24.15
N ALA A 321 -5.27 5.96 -23.41
CA ALA A 321 -5.31 6.02 -21.96
C ALA A 321 -6.05 7.28 -21.47
N THR A 322 -5.82 8.43 -22.13
CA THR A 322 -6.52 9.69 -21.86
C THR A 322 -8.02 9.56 -22.16
N MET A 323 -8.39 8.96 -23.29
CA MET A 323 -9.82 8.78 -23.64
C MET A 323 -10.56 7.87 -22.65
N VAL A 324 -9.93 6.77 -22.21
CA VAL A 324 -10.50 5.88 -21.20
C VAL A 324 -10.61 6.60 -19.85
N TYR A 325 -9.59 7.35 -19.46
CA TYR A 325 -9.57 8.14 -18.24
C TYR A 325 -10.68 9.19 -18.23
N VAL A 326 -10.78 10.00 -19.29
CA VAL A 326 -11.79 11.06 -19.43
C VAL A 326 -13.20 10.47 -19.39
N LYS A 327 -13.45 9.38 -20.13
CA LYS A 327 -14.73 8.66 -20.08
C LYS A 327 -15.07 8.18 -18.68
N GLN A 328 -14.13 7.54 -17.99
CA GLN A 328 -14.36 7.05 -16.62
C GLN A 328 -14.58 8.21 -15.63
N TRP A 329 -13.90 9.33 -15.83
CA TRP A 329 -14.09 10.54 -15.04
C TRP A 329 -15.52 11.08 -15.18
N PHE A 330 -16.02 11.22 -16.41
CA PHE A 330 -17.38 11.70 -16.66
C PHE A 330 -18.47 10.74 -16.16
N LEU A 331 -18.28 9.44 -16.36
CA LEU A 331 -19.17 8.37 -15.84
C LEU A 331 -19.30 8.38 -14.31
N ARG A 332 -18.28 8.86 -13.60
CA ARG A 332 -18.25 8.90 -12.14
C ARG A 332 -18.67 10.25 -11.54
N ARG A 333 -18.55 11.36 -12.28
CA ARG A 333 -18.66 12.72 -11.73
C ARG A 333 -19.76 13.59 -12.33
N LEU A 334 -20.37 13.21 -13.45
CA LEU A 334 -21.52 13.93 -14.03
C LEU A 334 -22.83 13.13 -13.93
N PRO A 335 -24.01 13.79 -13.98
CA PRO A 335 -25.30 13.14 -14.12
C PRO A 335 -25.33 12.13 -15.27
N SER A 336 -26.03 10.99 -15.11
CA SER A 336 -26.01 9.86 -16.06
C SER A 336 -26.34 10.25 -17.51
N ALA A 337 -27.22 11.23 -17.71
CA ALA A 337 -27.57 11.74 -19.03
C ALA A 337 -26.41 12.47 -19.73
N LEU A 338 -25.64 13.28 -18.99
CA LEU A 338 -24.44 13.95 -19.49
C LEU A 338 -23.27 12.99 -19.61
N ALA A 339 -23.08 12.15 -18.60
CA ALA A 339 -22.01 11.17 -18.57
C ALA A 339 -22.13 10.14 -19.69
N SER A 340 -23.35 9.69 -20.01
CA SER A 340 -23.60 8.81 -21.16
C SER A 340 -23.39 9.54 -22.48
N ALA A 341 -23.79 10.82 -22.58
CA ALA A 341 -23.55 11.62 -23.78
C ALA A 341 -22.04 11.80 -24.04
N VAL A 342 -21.25 12.08 -23.01
CA VAL A 342 -19.78 12.17 -23.13
C VAL A 342 -19.16 10.80 -23.40
N GLY A 343 -19.65 9.73 -22.75
CA GLY A 343 -19.15 8.38 -22.94
C GLY A 343 -19.36 7.85 -24.36
N LEU A 344 -20.55 8.06 -24.94
CA LEU A 344 -20.85 7.71 -26.32
C LEU A 344 -20.00 8.53 -27.30
N PHE A 345 -19.80 9.82 -27.02
CA PHE A 345 -18.95 10.66 -27.84
C PHE A 345 -17.48 10.21 -27.82
N VAL A 346 -16.95 9.83 -26.66
CA VAL A 346 -15.59 9.28 -26.54
C VAL A 346 -15.46 7.96 -27.30
N GLU A 347 -16.45 7.07 -27.23
CA GLU A 347 -16.45 5.82 -28.01
C GLU A 347 -16.45 6.11 -29.52
N GLU A 348 -17.27 7.06 -29.98
CA GLU A 348 -17.33 7.49 -31.38
C GLU A 348 -16.00 8.08 -31.88
N VAL A 349 -15.33 8.89 -31.06
CA VAL A 349 -13.99 9.44 -31.36
C VAL A 349 -12.95 8.30 -31.48
N VAL A 350 -12.97 7.33 -30.57
CA VAL A 350 -12.04 6.19 -30.57
C VAL A 350 -12.31 5.25 -31.74
N GLU A 351 -13.57 5.02 -32.12
CA GLU A 351 -13.95 4.20 -33.27
C GLU A 351 -13.48 4.85 -34.58
N LYS A 352 -13.71 6.16 -34.75
CA LYS A 352 -13.27 6.91 -35.93
C LYS A 352 -11.76 7.09 -36.03
N ALA A 353 -11.05 7.14 -34.89
CA ALA A 353 -9.58 7.19 -34.87
C ALA A 353 -8.92 5.84 -35.19
N ASN A 354 -9.64 4.71 -35.04
CA ASN A 354 -9.13 3.36 -35.30
C ASN A 354 -9.59 2.75 -36.65
N ASP A 355 -10.37 3.47 -37.45
CA ASP A 355 -10.85 3.00 -38.76
C ASP A 355 -9.71 3.04 -39.81
N PRO A 356 -9.26 1.90 -40.37
CA PRO A 356 -8.12 1.81 -41.28
C PRO A 356 -8.39 2.34 -42.71
N HIS A 357 -9.47 3.10 -42.93
CA HIS A 357 -9.82 3.68 -44.24
C HIS A 357 -9.96 5.21 -44.18
N HIS A 358 -8.93 5.89 -43.70
CA HIS A 358 -8.73 7.28 -44.09
C HIS A 358 -7.66 7.35 -45.20
N PRO A 359 -8.01 7.76 -46.43
CA PRO A 359 -7.02 8.01 -47.46
C PRO A 359 -6.16 9.20 -47.02
N GLU A 360 -4.85 9.02 -47.14
CA GLU A 360 -3.88 10.12 -47.13
C GLU A 360 -4.30 11.15 -48.19
N ASP A 361 -4.49 12.39 -47.76
CA ASP A 361 -4.27 13.60 -48.56
C ASP A 361 -3.77 14.71 -47.63
#